data_AF-A0A6B9S1U7-F1
#
_entry.id   AF-A0A6B9S1U7-F1
#
_cell.length_a   1.000
_cell.length_b   1.000
_cell.length_c   1.000
_cell.angle_alpha   90.00
_cell.angle_beta   90.00
_cell.angle_gamma   90.00
#
_symmetry.space_group_name_H-M   'P 1'
#
loop_
_entity.id
_entity.type
_entity.pdbx_description
1 polymer ?
#
loop_
_entity_poly.entity_id
_entity_poly.type
_entity_poly.pdbx_seq_one_letter_code
_entity_poly.pdbx_strand_id
1 'polypeptide(L)'
;EMEEKKGWASIRKKDHWKVRELNDRLMMAERAFTDRDGLSGRPWYKHLIYGPSKHDDYGSTHFPGIADAIEKAKSLNTAESWHFVQHELWRVSRAVTHASLVLNGE
;
A
#
# COMPACT_ATOMS: atom_id res chain seq x y z
N GLU A 1 -42.21 -10.94 24.04
CA GLU A 1 -40.88 -10.84 24.71
C GLU A 1 -39.81 -11.80 24.21
N MET A 2 -40.02 -13.13 24.13
CA MET A 2 -38.98 -14.09 23.66
C MET A 2 -38.64 -13.97 22.17
N GLU A 3 -39.58 -13.56 21.32
CA GLU A 3 -39.33 -13.32 19.88
C GLU A 3 -38.60 -12.00 19.61
N GLU A 4 -38.89 -10.93 20.35
CA GLU A 4 -38.16 -9.65 20.25
C GLU A 4 -36.69 -9.79 20.63
N LYS A 5 -36.38 -10.56 21.69
CA LYS A 5 -35.00 -10.84 22.10
C LYS A 5 -34.22 -11.64 21.05
N LYS A 6 -34.89 -12.54 20.32
CA LYS A 6 -34.30 -13.25 19.16
C LYS A 6 -34.07 -12.31 17.97
N GLY A 7 -34.99 -11.38 17.72
CA GLY A 7 -34.86 -10.34 16.69
C GLY A 7 -33.64 -9.44 16.92
N TRP A 8 -33.48 -8.92 18.14
CA TRP A 8 -32.34 -8.05 18.49
C TRP A 8 -31.00 -8.78 18.48
N ALA A 9 -30.96 -10.05 18.92
CA ALA A 9 -29.75 -10.88 18.83
C ALA A 9 -29.37 -11.21 17.37
N SER A 10 -30.36 -11.38 16.48
CA SER A 10 -30.16 -11.63 15.05
C SER A 10 -29.69 -10.38 14.30
N ILE A 11 -30.25 -9.21 14.61
CA ILE A 11 -29.81 -7.91 14.08
C ILE A 11 -28.36 -7.64 14.47
N ARG A 12 -28.01 -7.82 15.75
CA ARG A 12 -26.63 -7.65 16.25
C ARG A 12 -25.66 -8.64 15.58
N LYS A 13 -26.08 -9.88 15.31
CA LYS A 13 -25.31 -10.87 14.52
C LYS A 13 -25.12 -10.49 13.05
N LYS A 14 -26.10 -9.84 12.42
CA LYS A 14 -26.01 -9.34 11.04
C LYS A 14 -25.08 -8.14 10.89
N ASP A 15 -24.75 -7.43 11.96
CA ASP A 15 -23.78 -6.33 11.91
C ASP A 15 -22.33 -6.82 12.06
N HIS A 16 -22.11 -7.93 12.77
CA HIS A 16 -20.77 -8.46 12.98
C HIS A 16 -20.06 -8.87 11.68
N TRP A 17 -20.77 -9.42 10.68
CA TRP A 17 -20.14 -9.79 9.41
C TRP A 17 -19.77 -8.56 8.56
N LYS A 18 -20.62 -7.52 8.53
CA LYS A 18 -20.32 -6.26 7.81
C LYS A 18 -19.15 -5.53 8.43
N VAL A 19 -19.11 -5.48 9.77
CA VAL A 19 -17.99 -4.90 10.50
C VAL A 19 -16.70 -5.70 10.24
N ARG A 20 -16.79 -7.03 10.20
CA ARG A 20 -15.65 -7.88 9.88
C ARG A 20 -15.13 -7.61 8.46
N GLU A 21 -16.02 -7.55 7.49
CA GLU A 21 -15.67 -7.27 6.10
C GLU A 21 -14.99 -5.91 5.96
N LEU A 22 -15.53 -4.85 6.58
CA LEU A 22 -14.92 -3.52 6.58
C LEU A 22 -13.51 -3.54 7.20
N ASN A 23 -13.34 -4.21 8.34
CA ASN A 23 -12.04 -4.34 9.00
C ASN A 23 -11.03 -5.10 8.14
N ASP A 24 -11.46 -6.15 7.45
CA ASP A 24 -10.61 -6.91 6.55
C ASP A 24 -10.19 -6.05 5.34
N ARG A 25 -11.11 -5.25 4.76
CA ARG A 25 -10.77 -4.28 3.69
C ARG A 25 -9.76 -3.23 4.15
N LEU A 26 -9.93 -2.65 5.34
CA LEU A 26 -8.97 -1.69 5.90
C LEU A 26 -7.58 -2.31 6.09
N MET A 27 -7.52 -3.53 6.62
CA MET A 27 -6.25 -4.25 6.78
C MET A 27 -5.59 -4.56 5.43
N MET A 28 -6.38 -4.95 4.43
CA MET A 28 -5.87 -5.29 3.09
C MET A 28 -5.45 -4.06 2.30
N ALA A 29 -6.10 -2.91 2.50
CA ALA A 29 -5.73 -1.66 1.86
C ALA A 29 -4.29 -1.25 2.19
N GLU A 30 -3.88 -1.38 3.45
CA GLU A 30 -2.50 -1.11 3.85
C GLU A 30 -1.52 -2.10 3.20
N ARG A 31 -1.89 -3.39 3.17
CA ARG A 31 -1.07 -4.44 2.54
C ARG A 31 -0.95 -4.25 1.03
N ALA A 32 -1.92 -3.61 0.38
CA ALA A 32 -1.88 -3.32 -1.06
C ALA A 32 -0.73 -2.37 -1.45
N PHE A 33 -0.19 -1.59 -0.51
CA PHE A 33 1.00 -0.77 -0.72
C PHE A 33 2.32 -1.52 -0.64
N THR A 34 2.27 -2.83 -0.31
CA THR A 34 3.47 -3.67 -0.25
C THR A 34 3.69 -4.42 -1.55
N ASP A 35 4.93 -4.43 -2.03
CA ASP A 35 5.33 -5.12 -3.25
C ASP A 35 6.26 -6.29 -2.92
N ARG A 36 6.11 -7.41 -3.65
CA ARG A 36 6.89 -8.63 -3.37
C ARG A 36 8.38 -8.45 -3.66
N ASP A 37 8.72 -7.65 -4.66
CA ASP A 37 10.11 -7.43 -5.06
C ASP A 37 10.81 -6.42 -4.13
N GLY A 38 10.02 -5.60 -3.44
CA GLY A 38 10.51 -4.57 -2.53
C GLY A 38 11.26 -3.44 -3.26
N LEU A 39 12.04 -2.66 -2.50
CA LEU A 39 12.84 -1.58 -3.06
C LEU A 39 14.09 -2.11 -3.77
N SER A 40 14.49 -1.42 -4.85
CA SER A 40 15.69 -1.77 -5.61
C SER A 40 16.93 -1.73 -4.72
N GLY A 41 17.68 -2.84 -4.69
CA GLY A 41 18.84 -3.03 -3.82
C GLY A 41 18.50 -3.27 -2.33
N ARG A 42 17.22 -3.19 -1.93
CA ARG A 42 16.77 -3.40 -0.55
C ARG A 42 15.45 -4.21 -0.52
N PRO A 43 15.50 -5.53 -0.82
CA PRO A 43 14.31 -6.37 -1.00
C PRO A 43 13.49 -6.60 0.28
N TRP A 44 14.06 -6.30 1.44
CA TRP A 44 13.38 -6.38 2.74
C TRP A 44 12.38 -5.24 2.96
N TYR A 45 12.61 -4.07 2.34
CA TYR A 45 11.66 -2.96 2.39
C TYR A 45 10.62 -3.14 1.31
N LYS A 46 9.46 -3.67 1.70
CA LYS A 46 8.34 -3.98 0.80
C LYS A 46 7.45 -2.77 0.52
N HIS A 47 7.46 -1.79 1.41
CA HIS A 47 6.48 -0.73 1.43
C HIS A 47 6.83 0.37 0.42
N LEU A 48 5.92 0.67 -0.51
CA LEU A 48 6.18 1.59 -1.62
C LEU A 48 5.92 3.07 -1.29
N ILE A 49 5.04 3.37 -0.33
CA ILE A 49 4.67 4.77 0.00
C ILE A 49 5.63 5.41 1.02
N TYR A 50 6.02 4.68 2.06
CA TYR A 50 6.94 5.13 3.09
C TYR A 50 8.01 4.07 3.35
N GLY A 51 9.21 4.52 3.69
CA GLY A 51 10.32 3.65 4.05
C GLY A 51 11.53 4.47 4.50
N PRO A 52 12.60 3.80 4.98
CA PRO A 52 13.81 4.50 5.37
C PRO A 52 14.49 5.14 4.17
N SER A 53 15.02 6.34 4.38
CA SER A 53 15.86 7.00 3.39
C SER A 53 17.08 6.13 3.09
N LYS A 54 17.64 6.28 1.89
CA LYS A 54 18.90 5.62 1.53
C LYS A 54 20.11 6.25 2.25
N HIS A 55 20.01 7.54 2.58
CA HIS A 55 21.11 8.35 3.11
C HIS A 55 20.97 8.68 4.60
N ASP A 56 19.81 8.40 5.18
CA ASP A 56 19.51 8.65 6.59
C ASP A 56 18.58 7.54 7.11
N ASP A 57 19.13 6.62 7.90
CA ASP A 57 18.37 5.51 8.49
C ASP A 57 17.36 5.98 9.55
N TYR A 58 17.49 7.21 10.06
CA TYR A 58 16.53 7.82 10.98
C TYR A 58 15.42 8.58 10.22
N GLY A 59 15.76 9.14 9.07
CA GLY A 59 14.84 9.88 8.18
C GLY A 59 13.91 8.96 7.39
N SER A 60 12.60 9.04 7.64
CA SER A 60 11.62 8.41 6.76
C SER A 60 11.47 9.22 5.46
N THR A 61 11.52 8.56 4.31
CA THR A 61 11.27 9.17 3.01
C THR A 61 9.96 8.66 2.41
N HIS A 62 9.22 9.57 1.76
CA HIS A 62 8.04 9.21 0.97
C HIS A 62 8.46 8.75 -0.42
N PHE A 63 7.83 7.69 -0.91
CA PHE A 63 8.12 7.07 -2.20
C PHE A 63 9.63 6.79 -2.40
N PRO A 64 10.26 6.02 -1.50
CA PRO A 64 11.72 5.86 -1.49
C PRO A 64 12.27 5.30 -2.81
N GLY A 65 11.54 4.40 -3.49
CA GLY A 65 11.94 3.87 -4.81
C GLY A 65 12.01 4.95 -5.89
N ILE A 66 11.04 5.87 -5.90
CA ILE A 66 11.00 7.00 -6.86
C ILE A 66 12.09 8.01 -6.53
N ALA A 67 12.26 8.36 -5.24
CA ALA A 67 13.29 9.29 -4.79
C ALA A 67 14.70 8.80 -5.19
N ASP A 68 15.01 7.54 -4.89
CA ASP A 68 16.27 6.90 -5.25
C ASP A 68 16.48 6.86 -6.78
N ALA A 69 15.42 6.56 -7.54
CA ALA A 69 15.47 6.53 -8.99
C ALA A 69 15.75 7.92 -9.59
N ILE A 70 15.10 8.97 -9.07
CA ILE A 70 15.30 10.36 -9.53
C ILE A 70 16.73 10.82 -9.21
N GLU A 71 17.24 10.51 -8.02
CA GLU A 71 18.60 10.86 -7.64
C GLU A 71 19.63 10.20 -8.59
N LYS A 72 19.45 8.91 -8.86
CA LYS A 72 20.27 8.18 -9.83
C LYS A 72 20.16 8.77 -11.24
N ALA A 73 18.96 9.14 -11.66
CA ALA A 73 18.72 9.74 -12.97
C ALA A 73 19.36 11.13 -13.11
N LYS A 74 19.33 11.96 -12.06
CA LYS A 74 20.04 13.25 -12.04
C LYS A 74 21.55 13.08 -12.13
N SER A 75 22.10 12.04 -11.49
CA SER A 75 23.54 11.78 -11.51
C SER A 75 24.04 11.21 -12.85
N LEU A 76 23.31 10.26 -13.45
CA LEU A 76 23.72 9.61 -14.71
C LEU A 76 23.27 10.39 -15.96
N ASN A 77 22.12 11.05 -15.88
CA ASN A 77 21.47 11.78 -16.97
C ASN A 77 21.31 11.00 -18.28
N THR A 78 21.05 9.69 -18.18
CA THR A 78 20.86 8.78 -19.32
C THR A 78 19.38 8.44 -19.54
N ALA A 79 18.99 8.13 -20.77
CA ALA A 79 17.62 7.71 -21.08
C ALA A 79 17.17 6.48 -20.25
N GLU A 80 18.07 5.51 -20.06
CA GLU A 80 17.81 4.32 -19.24
C GLU A 80 17.48 4.67 -17.78
N SER A 81 18.18 5.64 -17.20
CA SER A 81 17.92 6.07 -15.83
C SER A 81 16.54 6.72 -15.67
N TRP A 82 16.07 7.45 -16.69
CA TRP A 82 14.72 8.02 -16.72
C TRP A 82 13.64 6.95 -16.96
N HIS A 83 13.92 5.92 -17.76
CA HIS A 83 13.04 4.75 -17.86
C HIS A 83 12.87 4.01 -16.53
N PHE A 84 13.94 3.94 -15.72
CA PHE A 84 13.84 3.37 -14.38
C PHE A 84 12.93 4.21 -13.45
N VAL A 85 12.98 5.54 -13.53
CA VAL A 85 12.04 6.42 -12.81
C VAL A 85 10.59 6.15 -13.22
N GLN A 86 10.34 6.03 -14.53
CA GLN A 86 9.00 5.70 -15.04
C GLN A 86 8.51 4.34 -14.52
N HIS A 87 9.40 3.36 -14.43
CA HIS A 87 9.08 2.05 -13.87
C HIS A 87 8.65 2.14 -12.40
N GLU A 88 9.41 2.83 -11.56
CA GLU A 88 9.07 3.02 -10.14
C GLU A 88 7.77 3.81 -9.96
N LEU A 89 7.52 4.82 -10.80
CA LEU A 89 6.26 5.57 -10.80
C LEU A 89 5.06 4.66 -11.14
N TRP A 90 5.22 3.78 -12.14
CA TRP A 90 4.18 2.82 -12.51
C TRP A 90 3.89 1.83 -11.37
N ARG A 91 4.93 1.34 -10.67
CA ARG A 91 4.75 0.43 -9.52
C ARG A 91 3.92 1.08 -8.41
N VAL A 92 4.25 2.33 -8.06
CA VAL A 92 3.51 3.10 -7.04
C VAL A 92 2.08 3.38 -7.49
N SER A 93 1.88 3.83 -8.73
CA SER A 93 0.54 4.09 -9.28
C SER A 93 -0.33 2.83 -9.23
N ARG A 94 0.20 1.69 -9.66
CA ARG A 94 -0.47 0.39 -9.58
C ARG A 94 -0.87 0.03 -8.15
N ALA A 95 0.02 0.24 -7.18
CA ALA A 95 -0.25 -0.04 -5.77
C ALA A 95 -1.36 0.86 -5.19
N VAL A 96 -1.36 2.15 -5.54
CA VAL A 96 -2.40 3.10 -5.13
C VAL A 96 -3.75 2.73 -5.75
N THR A 97 -3.78 2.40 -7.04
CA THR A 97 -5.00 1.91 -7.70
C THR A 97 -5.52 0.64 -7.04
N HIS A 98 -4.63 -0.31 -6.74
CA HIS A 98 -5.00 -1.56 -6.07
C HIS A 98 -5.57 -1.31 -4.66
N ALA A 99 -4.94 -0.45 -3.86
CA ALA A 99 -5.46 -0.07 -2.55
C ALA A 99 -6.85 0.59 -2.63
N SER A 100 -7.08 1.44 -3.65
CA SER A 100 -8.38 2.05 -3.91
C SER A 100 -9.46 1.01 -4.21
N LEU A 101 -9.16 0.02 -5.08
CA LEU A 101 -10.09 -1.07 -5.39
C LEU A 101 -10.45 -1.90 -4.16
N VAL A 102 -9.46 -2.23 -3.34
CA VAL A 102 -9.66 -2.98 -2.07
C VAL A 102 -10.57 -2.23 -1.10
N LEU A 103 -10.43 -0.90 -1.00
CA LEU A 103 -11.30 -0.08 -0.14
C LEU A 103 -12.75 -0.04 -0.67
N ASN A 104 -12.92 0.06 -1.99
CA ASN A 104 -14.24 -0.01 -2.62
C ASN A 104 -14.88 -1.41 -2.45
N GLY A 105 -14.05 -2.44 -2.31
CA GLY A 105 -14.47 -3.84 -2.21
C GLY A 105 -14.81 -4.46 -3.56
N GLU A 106 -14.12 -4.01 -4.60
CA GLU A 106 -14.16 -4.58 -5.96
C GLU A 106 -13.07 -5.66 -6.13
#